data_AF-A0A7X7MTJ0-F1
#
_entry.id   AF-A0A7X7MTJ0-F1
#
_cell.length_a   1.000
_cell.length_b   1.000
_cell.length_c   1.000
_cell.angle_alpha   90.00
_cell.angle_beta   90.00
_cell.angle_gamma   90.00
#
_symmetry.space_group_name_H-M   'P 1'
#
loop_
_entity.id
_entity.type
_entity.pdbx_description
1 polymer ?
#
loop_
_entity_poly.entity_id
_entity_poly.type
_entity_poly.pdbx_seq_one_letter_code
_entity_poly.pdbx_strand_id
1 'polypeptide(L)'
;LSDASRARYRDRLVAVAEQESNDLAKAFRFCVGQGWRDLVIVGATGLREDHTLGNLAWLADFAQALHASDSARVGGSVVLLTDTGVFTPALASMQFRSHAGQQVSIFSFEPGVRI
;
A
#
# COMPACT_ATOMS: atom_id res chain seq x y z
N LEU A 1 -3.81 9.68 -19.22
CA LEU A 1 -2.67 9.34 -20.09
C LEU A 1 -2.79 10.11 -21.39
N SER A 2 -1.69 10.71 -21.88
CA SER A 2 -1.64 11.29 -23.23
C SER A 2 -1.79 10.20 -24.31
N ASP A 3 -2.19 10.58 -25.51
CA ASP A 3 -2.37 9.64 -26.63
C ASP A 3 -1.07 8.92 -26.99
N ALA A 4 0.06 9.62 -26.94
CA ALA A 4 1.38 9.04 -27.13
C ALA A 4 1.68 7.94 -26.09
N SER A 5 1.36 8.18 -24.81
CA SER A 5 1.54 7.19 -23.75
C SER A 5 0.58 6.01 -23.89
N ARG A 6 -0.68 6.25 -24.28
CA ARG A 6 -1.65 5.17 -24.53
C ARG A 6 -1.21 4.27 -25.67
N ALA A 7 -0.71 4.85 -26.76
CA ALA A 7 -0.19 4.08 -27.88
C ALA A 7 1.05 3.28 -27.48
N ARG A 8 1.99 3.90 -26.77
CA ARG A 8 3.25 3.28 -26.33
C ARG A 8 3.06 2.11 -25.36
N TYR A 9 2.07 2.18 -24.47
CA TYR A 9 1.87 1.18 -23.41
C TYR A 9 0.64 0.30 -23.63
N ARG A 10 0.04 0.32 -24.82
CA ARG A 10 -1.22 -0.36 -25.15
C ARG A 10 -1.32 -1.79 -24.60
N ASP A 11 -0.28 -2.59 -24.82
CA ASP A 11 -0.26 -4.02 -24.45
C ASP A 11 -0.07 -4.27 -22.94
N ARG A 12 0.18 -3.20 -22.17
CA ARG A 12 0.34 -3.22 -20.71
C ARG A 12 -0.83 -2.55 -19.99
N LEU A 13 -1.78 -1.95 -20.73
CA LEU A 13 -2.94 -1.30 -20.13
C LEU A 13 -3.94 -2.36 -19.71
N VAL A 14 -4.22 -2.40 -18.41
CA VAL A 14 -5.27 -3.24 -17.83
C VAL A 14 -6.48 -2.36 -17.56
N ALA A 15 -7.59 -2.63 -18.25
CA ALA A 15 -8.83 -1.91 -18.05
C ALA A 15 -9.67 -2.59 -16.96
N VAL A 16 -9.99 -1.85 -15.90
CA VAL A 16 -10.86 -2.30 -14.82
C VAL A 16 -12.12 -1.42 -14.82
N ALA A 17 -13.29 -2.03 -15.08
CA ALA A 17 -14.54 -1.29 -15.27
C ALA A 17 -15.19 -0.80 -13.96
N GLU A 18 -14.92 -1.49 -12.85
CA GLU A 18 -15.45 -1.19 -11.52
C GLU A 18 -15.08 0.23 -11.04
N GLN A 19 -16.02 0.93 -10.39
CA GLN A 19 -15.89 2.33 -9.96
C GLN A 19 -15.95 2.54 -8.44
N GLU A 20 -16.14 1.48 -7.66
CA GLU A 20 -16.27 1.50 -6.19
C GLU A 20 -14.93 1.78 -5.48
N SER A 21 -13.81 1.68 -6.19
CA SER A 21 -12.45 1.78 -5.65
C SER A 21 -11.53 2.63 -6.52
N ASN A 22 -10.43 3.11 -5.90
CA ASN A 22 -9.44 3.93 -6.57
C ASN A 22 -8.40 3.09 -7.35
N ASP A 23 -7.59 3.78 -8.16
CA ASP A 23 -6.56 3.14 -8.99
C ASP A 23 -5.48 2.42 -8.16
N LEU A 24 -5.19 2.90 -6.94
CA LEU A 24 -4.24 2.25 -6.04
C LEU A 24 -4.74 0.87 -5.60
N ALA A 25 -6.00 0.75 -5.17
CA ALA A 25 -6.62 -0.51 -4.78
C ALA A 25 -6.77 -1.48 -5.96
N LYS A 26 -7.00 -0.96 -7.17
CA LYS A 26 -7.04 -1.76 -8.40
C LYS A 26 -5.65 -2.31 -8.75
N ALA A 27 -4.62 -1.47 -8.68
CA ALA A 27 -3.23 -1.86 -8.94
C ALA A 27 -2.76 -2.91 -7.92
N PHE A 28 -3.05 -2.74 -6.63
CA PHE A 28 -2.73 -3.72 -5.60
C PHE A 28 -3.37 -5.09 -5.89
N ARG A 29 -4.69 -5.13 -6.17
CA ARG A 29 -5.40 -6.37 -6.51
C ARG A 29 -4.83 -7.04 -7.75
N PHE A 30 -4.47 -6.25 -8.77
CA PHE A 30 -3.80 -6.78 -9.95
C PHE A 30 -2.48 -7.46 -9.60
N CYS A 31 -1.59 -6.79 -8.86
CA CYS A 31 -0.30 -7.34 -8.44
C CYS A 31 -0.46 -8.65 -7.65
N VAL A 32 -1.38 -8.67 -6.68
CA VAL A 32 -1.69 -9.87 -5.89
C VAL A 32 -2.23 -10.99 -6.78
N GLY A 33 -3.09 -10.68 -7.75
CA GLY A 33 -3.60 -11.64 -8.73
C GLY A 33 -2.51 -12.21 -9.65
N GLN A 34 -1.42 -11.47 -9.89
CA GLN A 34 -0.22 -11.97 -10.57
C GLN A 34 0.68 -12.82 -9.66
N GLY A 35 0.32 -13.00 -8.38
CA GLY A 35 1.10 -13.72 -7.38
C GLY A 35 2.23 -12.90 -6.77
N TRP A 36 2.28 -11.59 -6.99
CA TRP A 36 3.26 -10.71 -6.34
C TRP A 36 2.84 -10.45 -4.90
N ARG A 37 3.78 -10.60 -3.97
CA ARG A 37 3.50 -10.56 -2.52
C ARG A 37 4.28 -9.51 -1.76
N ASP A 38 5.37 -9.01 -2.32
CA ASP A 38 6.20 -7.94 -1.73
C ASP A 38 6.05 -6.67 -2.57
N LEU A 39 5.31 -5.70 -2.04
CA LEU A 39 4.86 -4.53 -2.77
C LEU A 39 5.37 -3.25 -2.11
N VAL A 40 5.98 -2.37 -2.90
CA VAL A 40 6.37 -1.03 -2.49
C VAL A 40 5.51 -0.03 -3.25
N ILE A 41 4.69 0.73 -2.52
CA ILE A 41 3.88 1.80 -3.06
C ILE A 41 4.69 3.09 -3.00
N VAL A 42 4.76 3.81 -4.12
CA VAL A 42 5.43 5.12 -4.25
C VAL A 42 4.48 6.14 -4.86
N GLY A 43 4.73 7.43 -4.63
CA GLY A 43 3.92 8.51 -5.23
C GLY A 43 2.46 8.53 -4.75
N ALA A 44 2.18 7.90 -3.61
CA ALA A 44 0.84 7.86 -3.01
C ALA A 44 0.51 9.08 -2.14
N THR A 45 1.46 10.02 -1.98
CA THR A 45 1.34 11.26 -1.22
C THR A 45 1.47 12.47 -2.14
N GLY A 46 0.68 13.55 -1.93
CA GLY A 46 0.79 14.81 -2.67
C GLY A 46 -0.55 15.51 -2.96
N LEU A 47 -0.46 16.77 -3.44
CA LEU A 47 -1.47 17.77 -3.90
C LEU A 47 -2.81 17.93 -3.15
N ARG A 48 -3.38 16.89 -2.54
CA ARG A 48 -4.61 16.93 -1.73
C ARG A 48 -4.46 16.01 -0.51
N GLU A 49 -4.61 16.58 0.69
CA GLU A 49 -4.40 15.89 1.97
C GLU A 49 -5.46 14.81 2.24
N ASP A 50 -6.70 15.01 1.78
CA ASP A 50 -7.80 14.04 1.84
C ASP A 50 -7.48 12.76 1.05
N HIS A 51 -6.80 12.88 -0.09
CA HIS A 51 -6.36 11.72 -0.87
C HIS A 51 -5.23 10.96 -0.18
N THR A 52 -4.34 11.66 0.54
CA THR A 52 -3.23 11.02 1.28
C THR A 52 -3.75 10.17 2.43
N LEU A 53 -4.77 10.65 3.17
CA LEU A 53 -5.41 9.88 4.23
C LEU A 53 -6.12 8.63 3.67
N GLY A 54 -6.83 8.78 2.55
CA GLY A 54 -7.49 7.65 1.87
C GLY A 54 -6.52 6.58 1.37
N ASN A 55 -5.37 6.98 0.81
CA ASN A 55 -4.33 6.03 0.37
C ASN A 55 -3.66 5.32 1.54
N LEU A 56 -3.45 6.03 2.67
CA LEU A 56 -2.89 5.42 3.87
C LEU A 56 -3.88 4.44 4.53
N ALA A 57 -5.18 4.73 4.49
CA ALA A 57 -6.21 3.83 5.03
C ALA A 57 -6.19 2.45 4.35
N TRP A 58 -5.97 2.41 3.03
CA TRP A 58 -5.85 1.15 2.28
C TRP A 58 -4.65 0.29 2.70
N LEU A 59 -3.60 0.88 3.28
CA LEU A 59 -2.37 0.15 3.60
C LEU A 59 -2.61 -0.96 4.62
N ALA A 60 -3.52 -0.74 5.59
CA ALA A 60 -3.91 -1.75 6.56
C ALA A 60 -4.70 -2.90 5.90
N ASP A 61 -5.68 -2.57 5.05
CA ASP A 61 -6.49 -3.57 4.32
C ASP A 61 -5.64 -4.41 3.36
N PHE A 62 -4.68 -3.78 2.68
CA PHE A 62 -3.74 -4.46 1.81
C PHE A 62 -2.84 -5.44 2.57
N ALA A 63 -2.33 -5.04 3.73
CA ALA A 63 -1.58 -5.92 4.59
C ALA A 63 -2.44 -7.11 5.03
N GLN A 64 -3.69 -6.87 5.45
CA GLN A 64 -4.60 -7.96 5.86
C GLN A 64 -4.87 -8.93 4.70
N ALA A 65 -5.09 -8.42 3.49
CA ALA A 65 -5.30 -9.25 2.30
C ALA A 65 -4.07 -10.11 1.97
N LEU A 66 -2.86 -9.57 2.10
CA LEU A 66 -1.62 -10.34 1.92
C LEU A 66 -1.45 -11.42 3.00
N HIS A 67 -1.77 -11.11 4.25
CA HIS A 67 -1.71 -12.03 5.38
C HIS A 67 -2.73 -13.17 5.29
N ALA A 68 -3.99 -12.87 4.95
CA ALA A 68 -5.07 -13.86 4.88
C ALA A 68 -4.88 -14.89 3.75
N SER A 69 -4.08 -14.55 2.75
CA SER A 69 -3.90 -15.36 1.55
C SER A 69 -2.90 -16.53 1.69
N ASP A 70 -2.25 -16.70 2.85
CA ASP A 70 -1.23 -17.74 3.01
C ASP A 70 -1.21 -18.36 4.43
N SER A 71 -1.81 -19.55 4.59
CA SER A 71 -1.73 -20.35 5.83
C SER A 71 -0.41 -21.14 5.94
N ALA A 72 0.44 -21.13 4.91
CA ALA A 72 1.58 -22.05 4.80
C ALA A 72 2.92 -21.40 4.40
N ARG A 73 2.96 -20.11 4.02
CA ARG A 73 4.20 -19.37 3.75
C ARG A 73 4.32 -18.11 4.60
N VAL A 74 5.54 -17.59 4.64
CA VAL A 74 5.85 -16.23 5.13
C VAL A 74 4.93 -15.26 4.39
N GLY A 75 4.04 -14.59 5.13
CA GLY A 75 3.06 -13.65 4.57
C GLY A 75 3.72 -12.55 3.74
N GLY A 76 3.02 -12.09 2.71
CA GLY A 76 3.49 -10.98 1.86
C GLY A 76 3.60 -9.66 2.62
N SER A 77 4.33 -8.70 2.06
CA SER A 77 4.55 -7.37 2.64
C SER A 77 4.07 -6.26 1.73
N VAL A 78 3.56 -5.17 2.32
CA VAL A 78 3.28 -3.93 1.62
C VAL A 78 3.76 -2.75 2.44
N VAL A 79 4.47 -1.83 1.82
CA VAL A 79 4.91 -0.57 2.43
C VAL A 79 4.60 0.60 1.51
N LEU A 80 4.43 1.79 2.09
CA LEU A 80 4.28 3.03 1.35
C LEU A 80 5.50 3.92 1.63
N LEU A 81 6.28 4.16 0.58
CA LEU A 81 7.49 4.98 0.61
C LEU A 81 7.15 6.40 0.13
N THR A 82 7.56 7.38 0.93
CA THR A 82 7.45 8.81 0.62
C THR A 82 8.85 9.44 0.52
N ASP A 83 8.91 10.71 0.13
CA ASP A 83 10.16 11.46 0.12
C ASP A 83 10.78 11.67 1.52
N THR A 84 9.99 11.46 2.58
CA THR A 84 10.35 11.79 3.97
C THR A 84 10.36 10.58 4.91
N GLY A 85 9.85 9.42 4.49
CA GLY A 85 9.77 8.26 5.36
C GLY A 85 9.07 7.06 4.74
N VAL A 86 8.83 6.05 5.58
CA VAL A 86 8.16 4.80 5.20
C VAL A 86 7.01 4.55 6.15
N PHE A 87 5.81 4.37 5.59
CA PHE A 87 4.68 3.82 6.32
C PHE A 87 4.70 2.30 6.19
N THR A 88 4.76 1.63 7.34
CA THR A 88 4.73 0.17 7.44
C THR A 88 3.49 -0.23 8.24
N PRO A 89 2.57 -1.03 7.69
CA PRO A 89 1.43 -1.53 8.44
C PRO A 89 1.89 -2.56 9.47
N ALA A 90 1.34 -2.47 10.68
CA ALA A 90 1.62 -3.38 11.79
C ALA A 90 0.33 -4.11 12.18
N LEU A 91 0.18 -5.38 11.77
CA LEU A 91 -1.01 -6.19 12.09
C LEU A 91 -0.86 -7.05 13.35
N ALA A 92 0.36 -7.17 13.85
CA ALA A 92 0.72 -7.91 15.06
C ALA A 92 1.98 -7.29 15.67
N SER A 93 2.39 -7.78 16.85
CA SER A 93 3.65 -7.37 17.48
C SER A 93 4.82 -7.56 16.51
N MET A 94 5.61 -6.49 16.32
CA MET A 94 6.73 -6.48 15.40
C MET A 94 7.88 -5.63 15.94
N GLN A 95 9.06 -5.82 15.37
CA GLN A 95 10.27 -5.08 15.72
C GLN A 95 10.76 -4.29 14.52
N PHE A 96 11.20 -3.06 14.77
CA PHE A 96 11.79 -2.19 13.75
C PHE A 96 13.24 -1.90 14.11
N ARG A 97 14.11 -1.94 13.11
CA ARG A 97 15.46 -1.40 13.27
C ARG A 97 15.38 0.12 13.30
N SER A 98 16.10 0.73 14.24
CA SER A 98 16.14 2.18 14.40
C SER A 98 17.49 2.67 14.87
N HIS A 99 17.67 3.99 14.93
CA HIS A 99 18.83 4.64 15.53
C HIS A 99 18.41 5.77 16.48
N ALA A 100 19.32 6.17 17.37
CA ALA A 100 19.08 7.28 18.29
C ALA A 100 18.74 8.57 17.51
N GLY A 101 17.67 9.25 17.94
CA GLY A 101 17.18 10.47 17.30
C GLY A 101 16.31 10.27 16.04
N GLN A 102 16.06 9.04 15.61
CA GLN A 102 15.15 8.77 14.50
C GLN A 102 13.70 9.18 14.86
N GLN A 103 13.04 9.93 13.99
CA GLN A 103 11.62 10.24 14.15
C GLN A 103 10.77 8.99 13.86
N VAL A 104 9.88 8.66 14.80
CA VAL A 104 8.91 7.57 14.68
C VAL A 104 7.53 8.14 15.02
N SER A 105 6.57 7.89 14.16
CA SER A 105 5.16 8.23 14.39
C SER A 105 4.32 6.96 14.29
N ILE A 106 3.39 6.81 15.23
CA ILE A 106 2.49 5.65 15.28
C ILE A 106 1.06 6.15 15.16
N PHE A 107 0.33 5.57 14.21
CA PHE A 107 -1.06 5.88 13.93
C PHE A 107 -1.89 4.62 14.15
N SER A 108 -2.97 4.74 14.91
CA SER A 108 -3.92 3.64 15.12
C SER A 108 -5.26 4.01 14.50
N PHE A 109 -5.84 3.06 13.75
CA PHE A 109 -7.21 3.16 13.26
C PHE A 109 -8.24 2.69 14.29
N GLU A 110 -7.80 1.96 15.33
CA GLU A 110 -8.66 1.50 16.42
C GLU A 110 -8.45 2.30 17.70
N PRO A 111 -9.52 2.79 18.33
CA PRO A 111 -9.43 3.37 19.66
C PRO A 111 -9.10 2.28 20.68
N GLY A 112 -8.05 2.49 21.50
CA GLY A 112 -7.69 1.60 22.62
C GLY A 112 -6.53 0.64 22.36
N VAL A 113 -5.86 0.72 21.21
CA VAL A 113 -4.58 0.05 20.96
C VAL A 113 -3.55 0.43 22.03
N ARG A 114 -2.85 -0.57 22.57
CA ARG A 114 -1.71 -0.37 23.47
C ARG A 114 -0.41 -0.57 22.68
N ILE A 115 0.48 0.40 22.80
CA ILE A 115 1.80 0.44 22.15
C ILE A 115 2.85 0.33 23.24
#